data_AF-A0A960K4H9-F1
#
_entry.id   AF-A0A960K4H9-F1
#
_cell.length_a   1.000
_cell.length_b   1.000
_cell.length_c   1.000
_cell.angle_alpha   90.00
_cell.angle_beta   90.00
_cell.angle_gamma   90.00
#
_symmetry.space_group_name_H-M   'P 1'
#
loop_
_entity.id
_entity.type
_entity.pdbx_description
1 polymer ?
#
loop_
_entity_poly.entity_id
_entity_poly.type
_entity_poly.pdbx_seq_one_letter_code
_entity_poly.pdbx_strand_id
1 'polypeptide(L)' 'MKIHHTDDAPAAIGPYSQAVSAKGFLYTSGQIGLNPATGTMV' A
#
# COMPACT_ATOMS: atom_id res chain seq x y z
N MET A 1 -3.82 -1.19 -16.29
CA MET A 1 -3.08 -0.96 -15.03
C MET A 1 -4.11 -0.55 -13.98
N LYS A 2 -4.19 -1.24 -12.85
CA LYS A 2 -5.20 -0.97 -11.81
C LYS A 2 -4.49 -0.64 -10.50
N ILE A 3 -4.79 0.52 -9.92
CA ILE A 3 -4.32 0.93 -8.60
C ILE A 3 -5.19 0.24 -7.55
N HIS A 4 -4.56 -0.20 -6.45
CA HIS A 4 -5.25 -0.79 -5.30
C HIS A 4 -5.06 0.09 -4.07
N HIS A 5 -6.15 0.19 -3.31
CA HIS A 5 -6.25 0.85 -2.01
C HIS A 5 -6.97 -0.10 -1.05
N THR A 6 -6.50 -0.17 0.19
CA THR A 6 -7.16 -0.82 1.32
C THR A 6 -6.87 -0.05 2.60
N ASP A 7 -7.81 -0.07 3.52
CA ASP A 7 -7.67 0.53 4.84
C ASP A 7 -6.89 -0.39 5.81
N ASP A 8 -6.63 -1.64 5.41
CA ASP A 8 -5.85 -2.63 6.17
C ASP A 8 -4.32 -2.51 5.98
N ALA A 9 -3.87 -1.53 5.19
CA ALA A 9 -2.46 -1.25 4.96
C ALA A 9 -2.16 0.23 5.21
N PRO A 10 -0.91 0.60 5.56
CA PRO A 10 -0.52 2.00 5.72
C PRO A 10 -0.95 2.84 4.52
N ALA A 11 -1.55 4.00 4.80
CA ALA A 11 -2.01 4.91 3.77
C ALA A 11 -0.85 5.32 2.85
N ALA A 12 -1.14 5.47 1.55
CA ALA A 12 -0.15 5.95 0.60
C ALA A 12 0.04 7.47 0.76
N ILE A 13 1.12 7.91 1.44
CA ILE A 13 1.41 9.33 1.66
C ILE A 13 2.41 9.83 0.62
N GLY A 14 1.90 10.38 -0.49
CA GLY A 14 2.70 10.94 -1.57
C GLY A 14 2.35 10.33 -2.93
N PRO A 15 3.19 10.52 -3.96
CA PRO A 15 2.89 10.10 -5.33
C PRO A 15 3.19 8.61 -5.56
N TYR A 16 2.60 7.73 -4.75
CA TYR A 16 2.67 6.27 -4.92
C TYR A 16 1.32 5.60 -4.59
N SER A 17 1.22 4.30 -4.87
CA SER A 17 0.06 3.45 -4.56
C SER A 17 0.48 2.26 -3.72
N GLN A 18 -0.36 1.77 -2.79
CA GLN A 18 -0.07 0.57 -1.99
C GLN A 18 0.25 -0.65 -2.87
N ALA A 19 -0.49 -0.82 -3.97
CA ALA A 19 -0.16 -1.80 -4.99
C ALA A 19 -0.71 -1.41 -6.37
N VAL A 20 -0.15 -2.03 -7.41
CA VAL A 20 -0.64 -1.92 -8.79
C VAL A 20 -0.71 -3.28 -9.46
N SER A 21 -1.82 -3.56 -10.14
CA SER A 21 -1.93 -4.70 -11.05
C SER A 21 -1.60 -4.29 -12.48
N ALA A 22 -0.66 -5.00 -13.08
CA ALA A 22 -0.28 -4.84 -14.48
C ALA A 22 0.19 -6.18 -15.05
N LYS A 23 -0.18 -6.46 -16.31
CA LYS A 23 0.29 -7.64 -17.05
C LYS A 23 0.07 -8.99 -16.33
N GLY A 24 -1.03 -9.12 -15.58
CA GLY A 24 -1.35 -10.35 -14.83
C GLY A 24 -0.63 -10.52 -13.49
N PHE A 25 0.21 -9.56 -13.08
CA PHE A 25 0.89 -9.55 -11.79
C PHE A 25 0.37 -8.45 -10.89
N LEU A 26 0.48 -8.67 -9.58
CA LEU A 26 0.29 -7.66 -8.54
C LEU A 26 1.67 -7.25 -8.01
N TYR A 27 1.98 -5.97 -8.09
CA TYR A 27 3.20 -5.38 -7.54
C TYR A 27 2.82 -4.55 -6.32
N THR A 28 3.34 -4.92 -5.15
CA THR A 28 3.12 -4.19 -3.90
C THR A 28 4.26 -3.21 -3.66
N SER A 29 3.97 -2.05 -3.07
CA SER A 29 5.01 -1.20 -2.49
C SER A 29 5.65 -1.88 -1.28
N GLY A 30 6.87 -1.43 -0.93
CA GLY A 30 7.50 -1.83 0.32
C GLY A 30 6.62 -1.46 1.51
N GLN A 31 6.32 -2.43 2.37
CA GLN A 31 5.57 -2.20 3.59
C GLN A 31 6.55 -1.97 4.74
N ILE A 32 6.35 -0.89 5.47
CA ILE A 32 7.04 -0.61 6.74
C ILE A 32 6.17 -1.12 7.89
N GLY A 33 6.77 -1.34 9.06
CA GLY A 33 6.07 -1.75 10.28
C GLY A 33 5.22 -0.63 10.88
N LEU A 34 4.27 -0.09 10.12
CA LEU A 34 3.31 0.90 10.59
C LEU A 34 1.96 0.22 10.79
N ASN A 35 1.36 0.39 11.97
CA ASN A 35 0.00 -0.07 12.20
C ASN A 35 -0.99 0.84 11.42
N PRO A 36 -1.82 0.31 10.51
CA PRO A 36 -2.72 1.12 9.69
C PRO A 36 -3.82 1.82 10.49
N ALA A 37 -4.21 1.28 11.65
CA ALA A 37 -5.26 1.86 12.50
C ALA A 37 -4.74 3.04 13.33
N THR A 38 -3.48 3.02 13.76
CA THR A 38 -2.92 4.03 14.66
C THR A 38 -1.91 4.96 14.00
N GLY A 39 -1.32 4.55 12.87
CA GLY A 39 -0.21 5.26 12.24
C GLY A 39 1.08 5.23 13.05
N THR A 40 1.24 4.26 13.96
CA THR A 40 2.44 4.13 14.82
C THR A 40 3.30 2.93 14.41
N MET A 41 4.59 2.98 14.72
CA MET A 41 5.51 1.87 14.46
C MET A 41 5.22 0.64 15.34
N VAL A 42 5.50 -0.55 14.79
CA VAL A 42 5.48 -1.87 15.45
C VAL A 42 6.77 -2.62 15.27
#